data_AF-A0A1U7N8R0-F1
#
_entry.id   AF-A0A1U7N8R0-F1
#
_cell.length_a   1.000
_cell.length_b   1.000
_cell.length_c   1.000
_cell.angle_alpha   90.00
_cell.angle_beta   90.00
_cell.angle_gamma   90.00
#
_symmetry.space_group_name_H-M   'P 1'
#
loop_
_entity.id
_entity.type
_entity.pdbx_description
1 polymer ?
#
loop_
_entity_poly.entity_id
_entity_poly.type
_entity_poly.pdbx_seq_one_letter_code
_entity_poly.pdbx_strand_id
1 'polypeptide(L)'
;MVLLEQLRANDLEYYCRANLNLYDSPNCKGLTTQAATGRHLRVKSVSPVGNALEVRLCEDNYSGWLPVSDLALLEIAKTPYRPISLSPAQIQARIKAVIGFTKAAMGQNPYYLWGGTVGPNYDCSGLMQAAFAASGIWLPRDSYQQAAFTQTIRMEQLQPGDLVFFATGQKVNHVGLYLGDGDYIHSSGIDHGRNGIAIDQLSEQGDEITQYYYRQRYGAGRVVTSYQP
;
A
#
# COMPACT_ATOMS: atom_id res chain seq x y z
N MET A 1 23.69 -12.23 -3.91
CA MET A 1 22.61 -13.01 -4.55
C MET A 1 22.38 -14.23 -3.68
N VAL A 2 21.13 -14.53 -3.34
CA VAL A 2 20.76 -15.61 -2.41
C VAL A 2 20.34 -16.85 -3.18
N LEU A 3 20.79 -18.02 -2.73
CA LEU A 3 20.37 -19.34 -3.20
C LEU A 3 19.49 -20.03 -2.16
N LEU A 4 18.73 -21.04 -2.56
CA LEU A 4 17.75 -21.72 -1.69
C LEU A 4 18.40 -22.30 -0.43
N GLU A 5 19.56 -22.92 -0.56
CA GLU A 5 20.34 -23.51 0.54
C GLU A 5 20.88 -22.48 1.56
N GLN A 6 20.94 -21.21 1.15
CA GLN A 6 21.38 -20.11 2.00
C GLN A 6 20.23 -19.52 2.84
N LEU A 7 18.98 -19.89 2.55
CA LEU A 7 17.83 -19.39 3.28
C LEU A 7 17.83 -19.88 4.72
N ARG A 8 17.35 -19.01 5.61
CA ARG A 8 17.07 -19.30 7.01
C ARG A 8 15.70 -18.73 7.34
N ALA A 9 14.80 -19.58 7.86
CA ALA A 9 13.44 -19.19 8.17
C ALA A 9 13.45 -18.27 9.39
N ASN A 10 12.88 -17.07 9.26
CA ASN A 10 12.74 -16.05 10.31
C ASN A 10 14.04 -15.55 10.98
N ASP A 11 15.17 -16.23 10.82
CA ASP A 11 16.46 -15.88 11.44
C ASP A 11 17.23 -14.82 10.64
N LEU A 12 17.02 -14.76 9.33
CA LEU A 12 17.68 -13.82 8.43
C LEU A 12 16.67 -12.88 7.77
N GLU A 13 17.13 -11.65 7.61
CA GLU A 13 16.46 -10.62 6.86
C GLU A 13 17.20 -10.40 5.54
N TYR A 14 16.44 -10.14 4.50
CA TYR A 14 16.93 -9.91 3.16
C TYR A 14 16.40 -8.58 2.67
N TYR A 15 17.16 -7.88 1.85
CA TYR A 15 16.65 -6.72 1.13
C TYR A 15 16.52 -7.03 -0.38
N CYS A 16 15.51 -6.43 -1.00
CA CYS A 16 15.17 -6.63 -2.40
C CYS A 16 16.11 -5.80 -3.29
N ARG A 17 16.83 -6.44 -4.20
CA ARG A 17 17.71 -5.76 -5.17
C ARG A 17 16.99 -5.29 -6.44
N ALA A 18 15.74 -5.70 -6.60
CA ALA A 18 14.84 -5.30 -7.66
C ALA A 18 13.42 -5.23 -7.09
N ASN A 19 12.48 -4.73 -7.88
CA ASN A 19 11.06 -4.81 -7.53
C ASN A 19 10.61 -6.27 -7.64
N LEU A 20 9.91 -6.77 -6.62
CA LEU A 20 9.44 -8.15 -6.56
C LEU A 20 7.93 -8.20 -6.48
N ASN A 21 7.33 -9.16 -7.17
CA ASN A 21 5.92 -9.47 -7.01
C ASN A 21 5.73 -10.49 -5.89
N LEU A 22 4.76 -10.24 -5.02
CA LEU A 22 4.32 -11.20 -4.02
C LEU A 22 2.88 -11.59 -4.32
N TYR A 23 2.59 -12.88 -4.19
CA TYR A 23 1.32 -13.47 -4.58
C TYR A 23 0.51 -13.95 -3.37
N ASP A 24 -0.80 -14.07 -3.54
CA ASP A 24 -1.74 -14.53 -2.51
C ASP A 24 -1.62 -16.03 -2.19
N SER A 25 -1.00 -16.80 -3.10
CA SER A 25 -0.94 -18.25 -3.04
C SER A 25 0.32 -18.80 -3.73
N PRO A 26 0.73 -20.05 -3.43
CA PRO A 26 1.95 -20.64 -3.98
C PRO A 26 1.95 -20.79 -5.50
N ASN A 27 0.78 -20.76 -6.15
CA ASN A 27 0.67 -20.88 -7.60
C ASN A 27 1.05 -19.60 -8.36
N CYS A 28 1.29 -18.50 -7.62
CA CYS A 28 1.74 -17.20 -8.14
C CYS A 28 0.83 -16.59 -9.22
N LYS A 29 -0.50 -16.73 -9.08
CA LYS A 29 -1.47 -16.17 -10.03
C LYS A 29 -2.13 -14.87 -9.56
N GLY A 30 -2.46 -14.75 -8.28
CA GLY A 30 -3.07 -13.55 -7.71
C GLY A 30 -2.01 -12.64 -7.10
N LEU A 31 -1.73 -11.49 -7.72
CA LEU A 31 -0.84 -10.48 -7.12
C LEU A 31 -1.49 -9.96 -5.83
N THR A 32 -0.74 -9.92 -4.72
CA THR A 32 -1.24 -9.38 -3.45
C THR A 32 -0.52 -8.10 -3.03
N THR A 33 0.77 -7.97 -3.36
CA THR A 33 1.55 -6.75 -3.16
C THR A 33 2.80 -6.79 -4.03
N GLN A 34 3.54 -5.69 -4.07
CA GLN A 34 4.87 -5.63 -4.65
C GLN A 34 5.86 -5.05 -3.64
N ALA A 35 7.02 -5.67 -3.53
CA ALA A 35 8.12 -5.13 -2.76
C ALA A 35 8.97 -4.23 -3.67
N ALA A 36 9.04 -2.93 -3.36
CA ALA A 36 9.96 -2.03 -4.06
C ALA A 36 11.42 -2.42 -3.79
N THR A 37 12.31 -2.09 -4.72
CA THR A 37 13.76 -2.20 -4.53
C THR A 37 14.18 -1.51 -3.23
N GLY A 38 14.98 -2.18 -2.42
CA GLY A 38 15.42 -1.73 -1.10
C GLY A 38 14.50 -2.15 0.06
N ARG A 39 13.29 -2.66 -0.19
CA ARG A 39 12.45 -3.20 0.89
C ARG A 39 13.06 -4.45 1.51
N HIS A 40 12.78 -4.63 2.80
CA HIS A 40 13.24 -5.74 3.59
C HIS A 40 12.17 -6.83 3.73
N LEU A 41 12.59 -8.09 3.73
CA LEU A 41 11.72 -9.24 3.94
C LEU A 41 12.39 -10.36 4.72
N ARG A 42 11.59 -11.21 5.32
CA ARG A 42 12.00 -12.48 5.93
C ARG A 42 11.32 -13.63 5.22
N VAL A 43 12.02 -14.75 5.07
CA VAL A 43 11.45 -16.00 4.59
C VAL A 43 10.79 -16.70 5.78
N LYS A 44 9.50 -17.03 5.68
CA LYS A 44 8.75 -17.68 6.78
C LYS A 44 9.01 -19.18 6.84
N SER A 45 9.11 -19.82 5.67
CA SER A 45 9.43 -21.24 5.51
C SER A 45 10.50 -21.38 4.44
N VAL A 46 11.57 -22.14 4.73
CA VAL A 46 12.63 -22.44 3.75
C VAL A 46 12.27 -23.59 2.81
N SER A 47 11.17 -24.30 3.07
CA SER A 47 10.66 -25.37 2.20
C SER A 47 9.65 -24.77 1.22
N PRO A 48 9.95 -24.74 -0.10
CA PRO A 48 9.02 -24.24 -1.10
C PRO A 48 7.74 -25.08 -1.17
N VAL A 49 6.63 -24.43 -1.51
CA VAL A 49 5.39 -25.11 -1.93
C VAL A 49 5.25 -24.89 -3.44
N GLY A 50 5.42 -25.95 -4.22
CA GLY A 50 5.56 -25.82 -5.67
C GLY A 50 6.83 -25.04 -6.01
N ASN A 51 6.68 -23.89 -6.69
CA ASN A 51 7.81 -23.04 -7.08
C ASN A 51 7.83 -21.69 -6.32
N ALA A 52 7.27 -21.64 -5.12
CA ALA A 52 7.17 -20.42 -4.32
C ALA A 52 7.48 -20.64 -2.84
N LEU A 53 7.96 -19.58 -2.19
CA LEU A 53 8.24 -19.52 -0.76
C LEU A 53 7.35 -18.48 -0.10
N GLU A 54 6.83 -18.80 1.09
CA GLU A 54 6.12 -17.80 1.87
C GLU A 54 7.13 -16.84 2.52
N VAL A 55 6.94 -15.55 2.27
CA VAL A 55 7.77 -14.46 2.79
C VAL A 55 6.89 -13.44 3.53
N ARG A 56 7.53 -12.60 4.34
CA ARG A 56 6.90 -11.47 5.01
C ARG A 56 7.76 -10.23 4.87
N LEU A 57 7.18 -9.14 4.37
CA LEU A 57 7.84 -7.85 4.30
C LEU A 57 7.94 -7.22 5.69
N CYS A 58 9.07 -6.58 5.99
CA CYS A 58 9.40 -6.17 7.36
C CYS A 58 8.71 -4.87 7.77
N GLU A 59 8.42 -3.98 6.82
CA GLU A 59 7.95 -2.63 7.13
C GLU A 59 6.45 -2.54 7.37
N ASP A 60 5.68 -3.52 6.86
CA ASP A 60 4.23 -3.60 6.99
C ASP A 60 3.72 -4.97 7.50
N ASN A 61 4.63 -5.90 7.86
CA ASN A 61 4.33 -7.29 8.21
C ASN A 61 3.48 -8.05 7.18
N TYR A 62 3.40 -7.55 5.93
CA TYR A 62 2.57 -8.15 4.91
C TYR A 62 3.19 -9.43 4.39
N SER A 63 2.41 -10.51 4.37
CA SER A 63 2.88 -11.83 3.94
C SER A 63 2.40 -12.14 2.52
N GLY A 64 3.17 -12.94 1.80
CA GLY A 64 2.83 -13.38 0.46
C GLY A 64 3.79 -14.45 -0.03
N TRP A 65 3.56 -14.92 -1.24
CA TRP A 65 4.35 -15.96 -1.88
C TRP A 65 5.32 -15.34 -2.89
N LEU A 66 6.60 -15.63 -2.76
CA LEU A 66 7.67 -15.20 -3.65
C LEU A 66 8.09 -16.37 -4.55
N PRO A 67 8.13 -16.23 -5.89
CA PRO A 67 8.68 -17.25 -6.77
C PRO A 67 10.13 -17.58 -6.41
N VAL A 68 10.48 -18.87 -6.43
CA VAL A 68 11.86 -19.31 -6.13
C VAL A 68 12.87 -18.72 -7.12
N SER A 69 12.45 -18.43 -8.36
CA SER A 69 13.26 -17.74 -9.37
C SER A 69 13.75 -16.36 -8.91
N ASP A 70 13.00 -15.70 -8.02
CA ASP A 70 13.25 -14.33 -7.61
C ASP A 70 14.16 -14.25 -6.37
N LEU A 71 14.55 -15.39 -5.78
CA LEU A 71 15.56 -15.43 -4.71
C LEU A 71 16.90 -14.84 -5.16
N ALA A 72 17.21 -14.93 -6.46
CA ALA A 72 18.37 -14.32 -7.07
C ALA A 72 18.39 -12.79 -6.93
N LEU A 73 17.21 -12.18 -6.75
CA LEU A 73 17.02 -10.75 -6.57
C LEU A 73 17.07 -10.33 -5.09
N LEU A 74 17.40 -11.25 -4.19
CA LEU A 74 17.61 -10.96 -2.77
C LEU A 74 19.10 -10.88 -2.42
N GLU A 75 19.37 -10.14 -1.34
CA GLU A 75 20.63 -10.14 -0.64
C GLU A 75 20.40 -10.12 0.87
N ILE A 76 21.28 -10.79 1.63
CA ILE A 76 21.22 -10.80 3.09
C ILE A 76 21.43 -9.37 3.59
N ALA A 77 20.49 -8.88 4.39
CA ALA A 77 20.58 -7.57 5.01
C ALA A 77 21.68 -7.58 6.07
N LYS A 78 22.70 -6.72 5.90
CA LYS A 78 23.76 -6.51 6.90
C LYS A 78 23.21 -5.85 8.16
N THR A 79 22.20 -4.99 7.98
CA THR A 79 21.51 -4.28 9.05
C THR A 79 20.01 -4.58 8.92
N PRO A 80 19.37 -5.16 9.93
CA PRO A 80 17.93 -5.37 9.94
C PRO A 80 17.17 -4.04 9.88
N TYR A 81 15.98 -4.07 9.29
CA TYR A 81 15.03 -2.98 9.26
C TYR A 81 14.70 -2.55 10.69
N ARG A 82 14.71 -1.23 10.88
CA ARG A 82 14.28 -0.58 12.12
C ARG A 82 13.17 0.40 11.77
N PRO A 83 11.96 0.23 12.33
CA PRO A 83 10.89 1.17 12.09
C PRO A 83 11.28 2.55 12.62
N ILE A 84 10.92 3.59 11.85
CA ILE A 84 11.19 4.97 12.21
C ILE A 84 9.96 5.52 12.95
N SER A 85 10.18 6.00 14.18
CA SER A 85 9.18 6.76 14.92
C SER A 85 9.13 8.20 14.41
N LEU A 86 7.93 8.67 14.10
CA LEU A 86 7.68 10.06 13.66
C LEU A 86 6.61 10.68 14.53
N SER A 87 6.81 11.94 14.91
CA SER A 87 5.79 12.74 15.58
C SER A 87 4.72 13.22 14.58
N PRO A 88 3.51 13.57 15.05
CA PRO A 88 2.48 14.15 14.19
C PRO A 88 2.96 15.38 13.41
N ALA A 89 3.79 16.24 14.03
CA ALA A 89 4.35 17.41 13.35
C ALA A 89 5.32 17.04 12.21
N GLN A 90 6.15 16.00 12.41
CA GLN A 90 7.04 15.49 11.36
C GLN A 90 6.26 14.86 10.20
N ILE A 91 5.16 14.16 10.49
CA ILE A 91 4.26 13.62 9.47
C ILE A 91 3.57 14.75 8.71
N GLN A 92 3.02 15.74 9.42
CA GLN A 92 2.36 16.90 8.81
C GLN A 92 3.29 17.64 7.83
N ALA A 93 4.58 17.80 8.18
CA ALA A 93 5.57 18.43 7.32
C ALA A 93 5.82 17.65 6.00
N ARG A 94 5.46 16.37 5.93
CA ARG A 94 5.67 15.48 4.78
C ARG A 94 4.44 15.32 3.90
N ILE A 95 3.25 15.68 4.39
CA ILE A 95 1.97 15.50 3.67
C ILE A 95 1.97 16.15 2.28
N LYS A 96 2.60 17.31 2.12
CA LYS A 96 2.73 17.97 0.81
C LYS A 96 3.44 17.08 -0.22
N ALA A 97 4.48 16.34 0.21
CA ALA A 97 5.19 15.41 -0.66
C ALA A 97 4.35 14.16 -0.99
N VAL A 98 3.56 13.66 -0.02
CA VAL A 98 2.61 12.56 -0.24
C VAL A 98 1.57 12.92 -1.31
N ILE A 99 0.95 14.11 -1.20
CA ILE A 99 0.00 14.62 -2.21
C ILE A 99 0.69 14.83 -3.56
N GLY A 100 1.93 15.34 -3.55
CA GLY A 100 2.72 15.51 -4.77
C GLY A 100 2.97 14.18 -5.49
N PHE A 101 3.27 13.13 -4.72
CA PHE A 101 3.47 11.77 -5.26
C PHE A 101 2.20 11.25 -5.96
N THR A 102 1.03 11.35 -5.33
CA THR A 102 -0.21 10.82 -5.92
C THR A 102 -0.59 11.56 -7.21
N LYS A 103 -0.38 12.87 -7.26
CA LYS A 103 -0.57 13.67 -8.49
C LYS A 103 0.41 13.30 -9.59
N ALA A 104 1.68 13.05 -9.25
CA ALA A 104 2.68 12.60 -10.21
C ALA A 104 2.40 11.17 -10.72
N ALA A 105 1.91 10.28 -9.87
CA ALA A 105 1.46 8.95 -10.26
C ALA A 105 0.26 9.03 -11.21
N MET A 106 -0.71 9.90 -10.92
CA MET A 106 -1.85 10.17 -11.82
C MET A 106 -1.41 10.64 -13.21
N GLY A 107 -0.44 11.54 -13.29
CA GLY A 107 0.09 12.06 -14.56
C GLY A 107 0.78 11.03 -15.45
N GLN A 108 1.03 9.81 -14.96
CA GLN A 108 1.58 8.69 -15.74
C GLN A 108 0.49 7.89 -16.47
N ASN A 109 -0.78 8.29 -16.37
CA ASN A 109 -1.95 7.60 -16.94
C ASN A 109 -1.97 6.08 -16.62
N PRO A 110 -1.89 5.71 -15.34
CA PRO A 110 -1.84 4.31 -14.95
C PRO A 110 -3.22 3.65 -15.09
N TYR A 111 -3.22 2.33 -15.22
CA TYR A 111 -4.44 1.53 -15.03
C TYR A 111 -4.50 0.96 -13.61
N TYR A 112 -5.69 0.53 -13.19
CA TYR A 112 -5.87 -0.11 -11.88
C TYR A 112 -5.30 -1.53 -11.90
N LEU A 113 -4.31 -1.79 -11.05
CA LEU A 113 -3.70 -3.11 -10.90
C LEU A 113 -3.96 -3.63 -9.49
N TRP A 114 -4.79 -4.67 -9.35
CA TRP A 114 -4.97 -5.36 -8.08
C TRP A 114 -3.63 -5.86 -7.54
N GLY A 115 -3.30 -5.56 -6.28
CA GLY A 115 -2.00 -5.85 -5.68
C GLY A 115 -0.89 -4.88 -6.08
N GLY A 116 -1.14 -3.96 -7.01
CA GLY A 116 -0.16 -2.97 -7.49
C GLY A 116 0.28 -2.02 -6.39
N THR A 117 1.59 -1.98 -6.13
CA THR A 117 2.22 -1.17 -5.06
C THR A 117 3.48 -0.45 -5.55
N VAL A 118 4.01 -0.86 -6.70
CA VAL A 118 5.12 -0.20 -7.38
C VAL A 118 4.60 0.37 -8.69
N GLY A 119 4.97 1.61 -8.98
CA GLY A 119 4.46 2.34 -10.13
C GLY A 119 4.86 1.74 -11.49
N PRO A 120 4.11 2.10 -12.55
CA PRO A 120 3.10 3.16 -12.55
C PRO A 120 1.70 2.70 -12.09
N ASN A 121 1.40 1.40 -12.07
CA ASN A 121 0.04 0.89 -11.85
C ASN A 121 -0.19 0.46 -10.39
N TYR A 122 -1.27 0.95 -9.78
CA TYR A 122 -1.55 0.77 -8.36
C TYR A 122 -2.98 0.30 -8.13
N ASP A 123 -3.22 -0.43 -7.03
CA ASP A 123 -4.55 -0.48 -6.42
C ASP A 123 -4.77 0.69 -5.45
N CYS A 124 -5.98 0.80 -4.90
CA CYS A 124 -6.36 1.93 -4.03
C CYS A 124 -5.42 2.08 -2.83
N SER A 125 -5.21 0.99 -2.09
CA SER A 125 -4.41 0.97 -0.87
C SER A 125 -2.90 0.94 -1.11
N GLY A 126 -2.46 0.35 -2.23
CA GLY A 126 -1.08 0.34 -2.68
C GLY A 126 -0.61 1.72 -3.12
N LEU A 127 -1.48 2.53 -3.74
CA LEU A 127 -1.19 3.95 -4.01
C LEU A 127 -0.95 4.72 -2.70
N MET A 128 -1.79 4.51 -1.69
CA MET A 128 -1.63 5.17 -0.39
C MET A 128 -0.30 4.75 0.26
N GLN A 129 -0.05 3.43 0.34
CA GLN A 129 1.18 2.93 0.94
C GLN A 129 2.42 3.48 0.22
N ALA A 130 2.44 3.46 -1.12
CA ALA A 130 3.56 3.98 -1.91
C ALA A 130 3.80 5.47 -1.69
N ALA A 131 2.74 6.29 -1.68
CA ALA A 131 2.85 7.74 -1.51
C ALA A 131 3.41 8.13 -0.14
N PHE A 132 2.95 7.46 0.93
CA PHE A 132 3.45 7.68 2.28
C PHE A 132 4.88 7.13 2.45
N ALA A 133 5.16 5.93 1.92
CA ALA A 133 6.49 5.30 2.02
C ALA A 133 7.56 6.11 1.28
N ALA A 134 7.24 6.72 0.13
CA ALA A 134 8.13 7.65 -0.57
C ALA A 134 8.52 8.88 0.27
N SER A 135 7.72 9.22 1.29
CA SER A 135 8.00 10.26 2.29
C SER A 135 8.51 9.69 3.62
N GLY A 136 8.91 8.42 3.65
CA GLY A 136 9.43 7.73 4.83
C GLY A 136 8.39 7.51 5.94
N ILE A 137 7.10 7.43 5.61
CA ILE A 137 6.00 7.11 6.53
C ILE A 137 5.44 5.75 6.11
N TRP A 138 5.44 4.77 7.00
CA TRP A 138 4.89 3.45 6.69
C TRP A 138 3.41 3.37 7.05
N LEU A 139 2.64 2.77 6.15
CA LEU A 139 1.25 2.36 6.36
C LEU A 139 1.15 0.84 6.19
N PRO A 140 0.18 0.18 6.86
CA PRO A 140 -0.24 -1.17 6.48
C PRO A 140 -0.69 -1.23 5.01
N ARG A 141 -0.71 -2.44 4.44
CA ARG A 141 -0.90 -2.62 2.99
C ARG A 141 -2.35 -2.53 2.54
N ASP A 142 -3.28 -3.13 3.28
CA ASP A 142 -4.69 -3.21 2.87
C ASP A 142 -5.50 -2.03 3.42
N SER A 143 -6.53 -1.59 2.69
CA SER A 143 -7.39 -0.46 3.08
C SER A 143 -8.04 -0.62 4.46
N TYR A 144 -8.50 -1.82 4.82
CA TYR A 144 -9.06 -2.08 6.16
C TYR A 144 -7.99 -2.00 7.27
N GLN A 145 -6.75 -2.39 6.97
CA GLN A 145 -5.63 -2.26 7.93
C GLN A 145 -5.26 -0.78 8.09
N GLN A 146 -5.26 0.00 7.01
CA GLN A 146 -5.04 1.45 7.05
C GLN A 146 -6.14 2.16 7.85
N ALA A 147 -7.40 1.78 7.67
CA ALA A 147 -8.52 2.29 8.45
C ALA A 147 -8.38 1.98 9.96
N ALA A 148 -7.95 0.77 10.30
CA ALA A 148 -7.71 0.37 11.69
C ALA A 148 -6.48 1.04 12.31
N PHE A 149 -5.46 1.37 11.50
CA PHE A 149 -4.21 1.98 11.95
C PHE A 149 -4.32 3.50 12.18
N THR A 150 -5.06 4.19 11.33
CA THR A 150 -5.17 5.66 11.39
C THR A 150 -5.99 6.14 12.59
N GLN A 151 -5.72 7.36 13.05
CA GLN A 151 -6.57 8.01 14.04
C GLN A 151 -7.92 8.34 13.39
N THR A 152 -9.00 7.72 13.85
CA THR A 152 -10.35 8.03 13.38
C THR A 152 -10.68 9.52 13.60
N ILE A 153 -11.18 10.17 12.56
CA ILE A 153 -11.63 11.57 12.59
C ILE A 153 -13.05 11.67 12.02
N ARG A 154 -13.76 12.73 12.41
CA ARG A 154 -15.05 13.06 11.78
C ARG A 154 -14.81 13.68 10.41
N MET A 155 -15.74 13.50 9.47
CA MET A 155 -15.57 14.02 8.10
C MET A 155 -15.43 15.54 8.06
N GLU A 156 -16.10 16.24 8.97
CA GLU A 156 -16.04 17.71 9.05
C GLU A 156 -14.67 18.21 9.51
N GLN A 157 -13.78 17.32 9.96
CA GLN A 157 -12.43 17.61 10.40
C GLN A 157 -11.37 17.28 9.34
N LEU A 158 -11.78 16.83 8.15
CA LEU A 158 -10.90 16.47 7.06
C LEU A 158 -9.95 17.62 6.70
N GLN A 159 -8.69 17.26 6.56
CA GLN A 159 -7.60 18.12 6.09
C GLN A 159 -6.87 17.41 4.95
N PRO A 160 -6.30 18.17 3.99
CA PRO A 160 -5.52 17.56 2.92
C PRO A 160 -4.45 16.62 3.49
N GLY A 161 -4.40 15.39 2.97
CA GLY A 161 -3.52 14.33 3.46
C GLY A 161 -4.19 13.28 4.37
N ASP A 162 -5.41 13.54 4.85
CA ASP A 162 -6.19 12.51 5.53
C ASP A 162 -6.65 11.42 4.56
N LEU A 163 -6.83 10.21 5.07
CA LEU A 163 -7.37 9.08 4.31
C LEU A 163 -8.89 9.05 4.44
N VAL A 164 -9.58 8.85 3.32
CA VAL A 164 -11.03 8.63 3.26
C VAL A 164 -11.28 7.17 2.90
N PHE A 165 -12.10 6.50 3.71
CA PHE A 165 -12.37 5.07 3.58
C PHE A 165 -13.80 4.83 3.10
N PHE A 166 -13.94 3.80 2.28
CA PHE A 166 -15.24 3.35 1.75
C PHE A 166 -15.42 1.86 2.01
N ALA A 167 -16.68 1.45 2.21
CA ALA A 167 -17.02 0.10 2.60
C ALA A 167 -18.24 -0.43 1.86
N THR A 168 -18.21 -1.72 1.53
CA THR A 168 -19.40 -2.49 1.18
C THR A 168 -19.83 -3.28 2.43
N GLY A 169 -21.02 -2.98 2.95
CA GLY A 169 -21.46 -3.50 4.24
C GLY A 169 -20.63 -2.90 5.38
N GLN A 170 -20.02 -3.74 6.22
CA GLN A 170 -19.19 -3.31 7.35
C GLN A 170 -17.68 -3.41 7.09
N LYS A 171 -17.27 -3.84 5.89
CA LYS A 171 -15.86 -4.07 5.57
C LYS A 171 -15.33 -2.96 4.66
N VAL A 172 -14.34 -2.22 5.16
CA VAL A 172 -13.57 -1.28 4.34
C VAL A 172 -12.89 -2.04 3.22
N ASN A 173 -13.12 -1.60 1.99
CA ASN A 173 -12.59 -2.22 0.77
C ASN A 173 -11.96 -1.19 -0.19
N HIS A 174 -12.08 0.11 0.10
CA HIS A 174 -11.46 1.16 -0.71
C HIS A 174 -10.94 2.31 0.14
N VAL A 175 -9.95 3.03 -0.38
CA VAL A 175 -9.33 4.18 0.27
C VAL A 175 -8.91 5.23 -0.77
N GLY A 176 -8.99 6.51 -0.39
CA GLY A 176 -8.42 7.63 -1.14
C GLY A 176 -7.74 8.65 -0.22
N LEU A 177 -6.95 9.54 -0.80
CA LEU A 177 -6.27 10.63 -0.11
C LEU A 177 -7.06 11.93 -0.31
N TYR A 178 -7.51 12.55 0.77
CA TYR A 178 -8.24 13.82 0.71
C TYR A 178 -7.32 14.97 0.27
N LEU A 179 -7.83 15.83 -0.62
CA LEU A 179 -7.10 16.94 -1.21
C LEU A 179 -7.57 18.32 -0.73
N GLY A 180 -8.73 18.40 -0.06
CA GLY A 180 -9.41 19.66 0.27
C GLY A 180 -10.69 19.84 -0.53
N ASP A 181 -11.58 20.72 -0.09
CA ASP A 181 -12.80 21.12 -0.82
C ASP A 181 -13.72 19.97 -1.30
N GLY A 182 -13.72 18.85 -0.58
CA GLY A 182 -14.48 17.65 -0.96
C GLY A 182 -13.74 16.72 -1.94
N ASP A 183 -12.64 17.16 -2.53
CA ASP A 183 -11.86 16.38 -3.49
C ASP A 183 -11.00 15.31 -2.78
N TYR A 184 -10.87 14.15 -3.40
CA TYR A 184 -9.93 13.11 -3.01
C TYR A 184 -9.35 12.42 -4.25
N ILE A 185 -8.11 11.96 -4.13
CA ILE A 185 -7.41 11.20 -5.18
C ILE A 185 -7.33 9.73 -4.77
N HIS A 186 -7.67 8.84 -5.69
CA HIS A 186 -7.63 7.40 -5.47
C HIS A 186 -7.19 6.65 -6.73
N SER A 187 -6.86 5.36 -6.61
CA SER A 187 -6.85 4.43 -7.73
C SER A 187 -8.13 3.60 -7.66
N SER A 188 -8.93 3.51 -8.73
CA SER A 188 -10.20 2.76 -8.74
C SER A 188 -10.33 1.80 -9.93
N GLY A 189 -11.06 0.70 -9.72
CA GLY A 189 -11.21 -0.39 -10.70
C GLY A 189 -12.06 -0.02 -11.92
N ILE A 190 -12.35 -1.01 -12.78
CA ILE A 190 -13.12 -0.82 -14.02
C ILE A 190 -14.62 -0.70 -13.76
N ASP A 191 -15.19 -1.62 -12.97
CA ASP A 191 -16.65 -1.79 -12.89
C ASP A 191 -17.39 -0.58 -12.32
N HIS A 192 -16.77 0.09 -11.34
CA HIS A 192 -17.37 1.22 -10.61
C HIS A 192 -16.37 2.35 -10.38
N GLY A 193 -15.39 2.48 -11.28
CA GLY A 193 -14.29 3.41 -11.11
C GLY A 193 -13.71 3.89 -12.44
N ARG A 194 -12.53 4.46 -12.35
CA ARG A 194 -11.87 5.15 -13.46
C ARG A 194 -10.79 4.29 -14.14
N ASN A 195 -10.69 3.02 -13.75
CA ASN A 195 -9.62 2.10 -14.17
C ASN A 195 -8.23 2.74 -14.07
N GLY A 196 -7.90 3.32 -12.91
CA GLY A 196 -6.65 4.05 -12.74
C GLY A 196 -6.74 5.10 -11.65
N ILE A 197 -5.77 6.00 -11.64
CA ILE A 197 -5.71 7.10 -10.67
C ILE A 197 -6.46 8.31 -11.19
N ALA A 198 -7.35 8.87 -10.36
CA ALA A 198 -8.08 10.07 -10.67
C ALA A 198 -8.61 10.75 -9.40
N ILE A 199 -9.14 11.97 -9.59
CA ILE A 199 -9.74 12.79 -8.55
C ILE A 199 -11.26 12.65 -8.64
N ASP A 200 -11.89 12.42 -7.50
CA ASP A 200 -13.33 12.35 -7.31
C ASP A 200 -13.75 13.26 -6.15
N GLN A 201 -15.07 13.49 -6.03
CA GLN A 201 -15.65 14.34 -4.99
C GLN A 201 -16.48 13.58 -3.97
N LEU A 202 -16.41 14.00 -2.71
CA LEU A 202 -17.29 13.55 -1.65
C LEU A 202 -18.64 14.28 -1.74
N SER A 203 -19.40 13.99 -2.80
CA SER A 203 -20.68 14.65 -3.09
C SER A 203 -21.76 13.68 -3.54
N GLU A 204 -23.01 13.98 -3.19
CA GLU A 204 -24.21 13.35 -3.76
C GLU A 204 -24.46 13.74 -5.21
N GLN A 205 -23.80 14.82 -5.66
CA GLN A 205 -23.85 15.33 -7.01
C GLN A 205 -22.59 14.88 -7.77
N GLY A 206 -22.65 14.89 -9.10
CA GLY A 206 -21.53 14.49 -9.97
C GLY A 206 -21.90 13.30 -10.86
N ASP A 207 -20.88 12.69 -11.46
CA ASP A 207 -21.04 11.52 -12.31
C ASP A 207 -21.37 10.25 -11.51
N GLU A 208 -21.67 9.15 -12.22
CA GLU A 208 -22.06 7.88 -11.60
C GLU A 208 -20.99 7.32 -10.66
N ILE A 209 -19.71 7.53 -10.97
CA ILE A 209 -18.56 7.06 -10.18
C ILE A 209 -18.47 7.84 -8.87
N THR A 210 -18.57 9.18 -8.95
CA THR A 210 -18.57 10.08 -7.81
C THR A 210 -19.67 9.66 -6.82
N GLN A 211 -20.89 9.50 -7.33
CA GLN A 211 -22.04 9.11 -6.50
C GLN A 211 -21.90 7.68 -5.95
N TYR A 212 -21.33 6.76 -6.72
CA TYR A 212 -21.10 5.38 -6.29
C TYR A 212 -20.20 5.33 -5.05
N TYR A 213 -19.04 6.00 -5.10
CA TYR A 213 -18.12 6.03 -3.97
C TYR A 213 -18.71 6.85 -2.82
N TYR A 214 -19.37 7.97 -3.08
CA TYR A 214 -20.00 8.77 -2.02
C TYR A 214 -20.99 7.95 -1.19
N ARG A 215 -21.86 7.16 -1.82
CA ARG A 215 -22.82 6.28 -1.13
C ARG A 215 -22.16 5.21 -0.26
N GLN A 216 -20.91 4.86 -0.54
CA GLN A 216 -20.13 3.88 0.22
C GLN A 216 -19.20 4.50 1.24
N ARG A 217 -19.24 5.83 1.46
CA ARG A 217 -18.36 6.46 2.43
C ARG A 217 -18.55 5.81 3.79
N TYR A 218 -17.43 5.41 4.40
CA TYR A 218 -17.43 4.73 5.68
C TYR A 218 -16.93 5.65 6.78
N GLY A 219 -15.79 6.32 6.56
CA GLY A 219 -15.18 7.20 7.54
C GLY A 219 -13.90 7.83 7.03
N ALA A 220 -13.20 8.52 7.92
CA ALA A 220 -11.93 9.16 7.64
C ALA A 220 -10.92 8.89 8.76
N GLY A 221 -9.64 8.88 8.40
CA GLY A 221 -8.56 8.65 9.32
C GLY A 221 -7.35 9.53 9.04
N ARG A 222 -6.74 10.04 10.11
CA ARG A 222 -5.52 10.85 10.05
C ARG A 222 -4.31 10.00 10.41
N VAL A 223 -3.26 10.10 9.60
CA VAL A 223 -1.97 9.46 9.90
C VAL A 223 -1.22 10.31 10.92
N VAL A 224 -1.11 9.82 12.16
CA VAL A 224 -0.45 10.53 13.28
C VAL A 224 0.81 9.82 13.79
N THR A 225 1.07 8.61 13.29
CA THR A 225 2.26 7.81 13.55
C THR A 225 2.70 7.13 12.25
N SER A 226 3.93 6.62 12.21
CA SER A 226 4.37 5.67 11.18
C SER A 226 4.16 4.26 11.70
N TYR A 227 3.73 3.33 10.84
CA TYR A 227 3.48 1.95 11.23
C TYR A 227 4.76 1.25 11.70
N GLN A 228 4.65 0.51 12.81
CA GLN A 228 5.74 -0.22 13.47
C GLN A 228 5.21 -1.60 13.87
N PRO A 229 5.28 -2.58 12.95
CA PRO A 229 4.63 -3.86 13.14
C PRO A 229 5.48 -4.89 13.92
#